data_AF-A0A534MJH4-F1
#
_entry.id   AF-A0A534MJH4-F1
#
_cell.length_a   1.000
_cell.length_b   1.000
_cell.length_c   1.000
_cell.angle_alpha   90.00
_cell.angle_beta   90.00
_cell.angle_gamma   90.00
#
_symmetry.space_group_name_H-M   'P 1'
#
loop_
_entity.id
_entity.type
_entity.pdbx_description
1 polymer ?
#
loop_
_entity_poly.entity_id
_entity_poly.type
_entity_poly.pdbx_seq_one_letter_code
_entity_poly.pdbx_strand_id
1 'polypeptide(L)'
;MEFRDRGSLLYTYRPIPANPMTVALLLLLVVVTFLIGPLVAGPEGLWPLGGLCFLPVALVLGAIALFKPSKTLVFENGIEISLPLWRVIRGERRYYAWSDIRDVYPRSYEVAGSFLSPFASSAGTLVHTGIGLETREGRRLLIRFTPGSIRGFRSDSRGYLESMAVIRDRFARRAEPMVRTARTFSDAQVLELQAQAHAPLIPVSRVFLAFLLPPAILAAILVALFVARVTLTTPIVAAAFIVALIPPAQSMIRTLRRSEQRNLLLSELAKYQEHVREGASAGSGDSGKG
;
A
#
# COMPACT_ATOMS: atom_id res chain seq x y z
N MET A 1 -8.00 30.58 -9.19
CA MET A 1 -8.99 31.05 -8.20
C MET A 1 -9.16 30.05 -7.04
N GLU A 2 -8.19 29.15 -6.77
CA GLU A 2 -8.45 27.88 -6.03
C GLU A 2 -8.00 27.83 -4.54
N PHE A 3 -7.24 28.79 -4.03
CA PHE A 3 -6.70 28.71 -2.66
C PHE A 3 -7.62 29.29 -1.58
N ARG A 4 -8.45 30.30 -1.91
CA ARG A 4 -9.36 30.93 -0.93
C ARG A 4 -10.49 29.99 -0.49
N ASP A 5 -10.96 29.12 -1.39
CA ASP A 5 -12.08 28.22 -1.09
C ASP A 5 -11.70 27.03 -0.20
N ARG A 6 -10.40 26.73 -0.06
CA ARG A 6 -9.91 25.61 0.77
C ARG A 6 -9.93 25.91 2.26
N GLY A 7 -9.93 27.19 2.64
CA GLY A 7 -9.75 27.63 4.03
C GLY A 7 -8.30 27.48 4.51
N SER A 8 -8.07 27.68 5.81
CA SER A 8 -6.72 27.61 6.39
C SER A 8 -6.16 26.18 6.34
N LEU A 9 -4.84 26.08 6.17
CA LEU A 9 -4.12 24.82 6.25
C LEU A 9 -3.98 24.42 7.73
N LEU A 10 -4.50 23.24 8.07
CA LEU A 10 -4.50 22.72 9.43
C LEU A 10 -3.33 21.78 9.69
N TYR A 11 -2.96 20.95 8.72
CA TYR A 11 -1.87 19.99 8.87
C TYR A 11 -1.23 19.59 7.54
N THR A 12 0.05 19.24 7.57
CA THR A 12 0.79 18.71 6.42
C THR A 12 1.52 17.43 6.80
N TYR A 13 1.11 16.33 6.18
CA TYR A 13 1.87 15.08 6.23
C TYR A 13 2.80 14.98 5.02
N ARG A 14 4.07 14.67 5.26
CA ARG A 14 5.07 14.39 4.22
C ARG A 14 5.40 12.89 4.25
N PRO A 15 4.91 12.09 3.30
CA PRO A 15 5.22 10.67 3.26
C PRO A 15 6.71 10.45 3.01
N ILE A 16 7.23 9.31 3.48
CA ILE A 16 8.62 8.91 3.21
C ILE A 16 8.73 8.62 1.69
N PRO A 17 9.72 9.18 0.99
CA PRO A 17 9.78 9.12 -0.47
C PRO A 17 10.02 7.71 -1.01
N ALA A 18 10.75 6.87 -0.29
CA ALA A 18 11.01 5.49 -0.65
C ALA A 18 10.97 4.60 0.60
N ASN A 19 10.38 3.40 0.47
CA ASN A 19 10.42 2.39 1.53
C ASN A 19 11.88 1.95 1.76
N PRO A 20 12.32 1.76 3.02
CA PRO A 20 13.65 1.21 3.34
C PRO A 20 14.06 0.00 2.50
N MET A 21 13.13 -0.89 2.16
CA MET A 21 13.43 -2.05 1.31
C MET A 21 13.74 -1.70 -0.14
N THR A 22 13.05 -0.70 -0.71
CA THR A 22 13.37 -0.18 -2.05
C THR A 22 14.76 0.45 -2.07
N VAL A 23 15.13 1.14 -0.99
CA VAL A 23 16.48 1.68 -0.82
C VAL A 23 17.51 0.55 -0.69
N ALA A 24 17.22 -0.50 0.09
CA ALA A 24 18.11 -1.66 0.23
C ALA A 24 18.31 -2.39 -1.10
N LEU A 25 17.25 -2.61 -1.87
CA LEU A 25 17.33 -3.20 -3.21
C LEU A 25 18.17 -2.32 -4.16
N LEU A 26 17.97 -1.00 -4.13
CA LEU A 26 18.76 -0.08 -4.92
C LEU A 26 20.25 -0.14 -4.53
N LEU A 27 20.57 -0.16 -3.24
CA LEU A 27 21.95 -0.30 -2.76
C LEU A 27 22.57 -1.61 -3.23
N LEU A 28 21.85 -2.73 -3.11
CA LEU A 28 22.32 -4.04 -3.58
C LEU A 28 22.60 -4.02 -5.08
N LEU A 29 21.66 -3.50 -5.88
CA LEU A 29 21.85 -3.40 -7.33
C LEU A 29 23.01 -2.50 -7.68
N VAL A 30 23.19 -1.37 -6.98
CA VAL A 30 24.33 -0.47 -7.21
C VAL A 30 25.65 -1.17 -6.90
N VAL A 31 25.75 -1.90 -5.78
CA VAL A 31 26.96 -2.67 -5.44
C VAL A 31 27.23 -3.77 -6.47
N VAL A 32 26.23 -4.55 -6.84
CA VAL A 32 26.38 -5.63 -7.82
C VAL A 32 26.79 -5.08 -9.19
N THR A 33 26.13 -4.02 -9.65
CA THR A 33 26.33 -3.45 -10.98
C THR A 33 27.61 -2.63 -11.09
N PHE A 34 27.97 -1.81 -10.09
CA PHE A 34 29.10 -0.87 -10.19
C PHE A 34 30.35 -1.32 -9.44
N LEU A 35 30.27 -2.28 -8.51
CA LEU A 35 31.43 -2.78 -7.76
C LEU A 35 31.80 -4.20 -8.20
N ILE A 36 30.89 -5.15 -8.04
CA ILE A 36 31.17 -6.58 -8.27
C ILE A 36 31.31 -6.87 -9.76
N GLY A 37 30.39 -6.35 -10.58
CA GLY A 37 30.40 -6.53 -12.03
C GLY A 37 31.76 -6.19 -12.67
N PRO A 38 32.29 -4.97 -12.47
CA PRO A 38 33.60 -4.58 -12.99
C PRO A 38 34.77 -5.41 -12.44
N LEU A 39 34.73 -5.79 -11.16
CA LEU A 39 35.78 -6.62 -10.53
C LEU A 39 35.84 -8.04 -11.11
N VAL A 40 34.68 -8.63 -11.42
CA VAL A 40 34.58 -10.01 -11.93
C VAL A 40 34.73 -10.07 -13.46
N ALA A 41 34.38 -9.01 -14.18
CA ALA A 41 34.41 -8.98 -15.65
C ALA A 41 35.82 -8.89 -16.28
N GLY A 42 36.89 -8.69 -15.49
CA GLY A 42 38.28 -8.71 -15.99
C GLY A 42 38.63 -7.57 -16.97
N PRO A 43 39.90 -7.40 -17.37
CA PRO A 43 40.39 -6.24 -18.13
C PRO A 43 39.92 -6.23 -19.60
N GLU A 44 39.30 -7.30 -20.08
CA GLU A 44 38.82 -7.41 -21.46
C GLU A 44 37.33 -7.08 -21.56
N GLY A 45 37.06 -5.78 -21.70
CA GLY A 45 36.15 -5.27 -22.73
C GLY A 45 34.65 -5.56 -22.61
N LEU A 46 34.18 -6.32 -21.63
CA LEU A 46 32.76 -6.42 -21.31
C LEU A 46 32.37 -5.23 -20.44
N TRP A 47 32.40 -4.03 -21.04
CA TRP A 47 31.45 -3.00 -20.60
C TRP A 47 30.07 -3.67 -20.64
N PRO A 48 29.46 -3.88 -19.49
CA PRO A 48 28.65 -5.07 -19.21
C PRO A 48 27.45 -5.11 -20.15
N LEU A 49 27.48 -6.02 -21.13
CA LEU A 49 26.43 -6.22 -22.14
C LEU A 49 25.98 -4.91 -22.83
N GLY A 50 26.90 -4.01 -23.19
CA GLY A 50 26.54 -2.76 -23.87
C GLY A 50 25.69 -1.80 -23.03
N GLY A 51 25.77 -1.91 -21.70
CA GLY A 51 25.02 -1.09 -20.76
C GLY A 51 23.72 -1.72 -20.26
N LEU A 52 23.35 -2.91 -20.75
CA LEU A 52 22.15 -3.62 -20.29
C LEU A 52 22.19 -3.98 -18.80
N CYS A 53 23.36 -4.13 -18.19
CA CYS A 53 23.44 -4.39 -16.74
C CYS A 53 23.01 -3.19 -15.87
N PHE A 54 22.96 -1.98 -16.42
CA PHE A 54 22.47 -0.79 -15.72
C PHE A 54 20.95 -0.69 -15.78
N LEU A 55 20.30 -1.46 -16.67
CA LEU A 55 18.85 -1.44 -16.84
C LEU A 55 18.09 -1.72 -15.54
N PRO A 56 18.45 -2.72 -14.71
CA PRO A 56 17.80 -2.92 -13.41
C PRO A 56 17.89 -1.71 -12.49
N VAL A 57 19.06 -1.04 -12.42
CA VAL A 57 19.26 0.17 -11.61
C VAL A 57 18.39 1.31 -12.15
N ALA A 58 18.43 1.54 -13.46
CA ALA A 58 17.62 2.58 -14.12
C ALA A 58 16.12 2.36 -13.92
N LEU A 59 15.65 1.11 -14.02
CA LEU A 59 14.26 0.74 -13.76
C LEU A 59 13.85 1.01 -12.32
N VAL A 60 14.69 0.65 -11.33
CA VAL A 60 14.41 0.92 -9.92
C VAL A 60 14.39 2.42 -9.63
N LEU A 61 15.34 3.19 -10.16
CA LEU A 61 15.35 4.66 -10.02
C LEU A 61 14.11 5.30 -10.66
N GLY A 62 13.76 4.88 -11.87
CA GLY A 62 12.54 5.32 -12.56
C GLY A 62 11.28 4.97 -11.76
N ALA A 63 11.22 3.78 -11.18
CA ALA A 63 10.12 3.38 -10.30
C ALA A 63 10.06 4.25 -9.03
N ILE A 64 11.18 4.52 -8.35
CA ILE A 64 11.21 5.41 -7.18
C ILE A 64 10.67 6.79 -7.53
N ALA A 65 11.08 7.34 -8.67
CA ALA A 65 10.61 8.65 -9.13
C ALA A 65 9.10 8.66 -9.44
N LEU A 66 8.62 7.68 -10.21
CA LEU A 66 7.21 7.58 -10.63
C LEU A 66 6.27 7.30 -9.47
N PHE A 67 6.70 6.49 -8.49
CA PHE A 67 5.91 6.14 -7.32
C PHE A 67 6.14 7.07 -6.13
N LYS A 68 6.96 8.12 -6.28
CA LYS A 68 7.20 9.12 -5.24
C LYS A 68 5.87 9.75 -4.80
N PRO A 69 5.50 9.62 -3.51
CA PRO A 69 4.25 10.17 -3.01
C PRO A 69 4.33 11.70 -2.86
N SER A 70 3.24 12.38 -3.20
CA SER A 70 3.04 13.80 -2.88
C SER A 70 2.64 13.98 -1.41
N LYS A 71 2.62 15.23 -0.94
CA LYS A 71 2.21 15.54 0.45
C LYS A 71 0.69 15.36 0.59
N THR A 72 0.26 14.97 1.79
CA THR A 72 -1.16 15.08 2.19
C THR A 72 -1.32 16.39 2.95
N LEU A 73 -2.30 17.21 2.56
CA LEU A 73 -2.58 18.52 3.17
C LEU A 73 -4.02 18.55 3.68
N VAL A 74 -4.20 18.84 4.96
CA VAL A 74 -5.53 18.96 5.59
C VAL A 74 -5.87 20.44 5.71
N PHE A 75 -7.00 20.86 5.15
CA PHE A 75 -7.51 22.22 5.20
C PHE A 75 -8.86 22.28 5.95
N GLU A 76 -9.30 23.48 6.30
CA GLU A 76 -10.60 23.74 6.93
C GLU A 76 -11.79 23.25 6.10
N ASN A 77 -11.74 23.41 4.76
CA ASN A 77 -12.84 23.07 3.86
C ASN A 77 -12.58 21.81 3.01
N GLY A 78 -11.43 21.15 3.16
CA GLY A 78 -11.16 19.89 2.46
C GLY A 78 -9.80 19.28 2.75
N ILE A 79 -9.46 18.26 1.97
CA ILE A 79 -8.19 17.53 2.07
C ILE A 79 -7.58 17.29 0.70
N GLU A 80 -6.28 17.51 0.59
CA GLU A 80 -5.49 17.12 -0.57
C GLU A 80 -4.78 15.80 -0.27
N ILE A 81 -5.12 14.75 -1.03
CA ILE A 81 -4.60 13.41 -0.80
C ILE A 81 -3.22 13.21 -1.46
N SER A 82 -2.36 12.45 -0.79
CA SER A 82 -1.10 11.97 -1.35
C SER A 82 -1.34 11.01 -2.52
N LEU A 83 -0.95 11.42 -3.72
CA LEU A 83 -0.87 10.59 -4.92
C LEU A 83 0.59 10.36 -5.36
N PRO A 84 0.92 9.20 -5.94
CA PRO A 84 2.20 8.98 -6.61
C PRO A 84 2.34 9.88 -7.84
N LEU A 85 3.57 10.26 -8.17
CA LEU A 85 3.89 11.21 -9.25
C LEU A 85 3.20 10.85 -10.58
N TRP A 86 3.16 9.58 -10.97
CA TRP A 86 2.51 9.18 -12.23
C TRP A 86 1.01 9.51 -12.28
N ARG A 87 0.30 9.46 -11.14
CA ARG A 87 -1.12 9.86 -11.05
C ARG A 87 -1.28 11.38 -11.09
N VAL A 88 -0.33 12.10 -10.49
CA VAL A 88 -0.27 13.56 -10.56
C VAL A 88 -0.08 14.01 -12.01
N ILE A 89 0.83 13.37 -12.75
CA ILE A 89 1.07 13.65 -14.18
C ILE A 89 -0.19 13.37 -15.01
N ARG A 90 -0.96 12.34 -14.68
CA ARG A 90 -2.26 12.06 -15.33
C ARG A 90 -3.38 13.05 -14.97
N GLY A 91 -3.12 14.03 -14.12
CA GLY A 91 -4.12 15.02 -13.70
C GLY A 91 -5.21 14.43 -12.80
N GLU A 92 -4.94 13.34 -12.07
CA GLU A 92 -5.94 12.79 -11.14
C GLU A 92 -6.30 13.82 -10.06
N ARG A 93 -7.60 13.88 -9.71
CA ARG A 93 -8.12 14.75 -8.65
C ARG A 93 -7.43 14.46 -7.32
N ARG A 94 -6.83 15.49 -6.72
CA ARG A 94 -6.13 15.42 -5.42
C ARG A 94 -6.90 16.07 -4.29
N TYR A 95 -7.58 17.17 -4.57
CA TYR A 95 -8.33 17.90 -3.57
C TYR A 95 -9.79 17.42 -3.50
N TYR A 96 -10.25 17.14 -2.28
CA TYR A 96 -11.61 16.75 -1.96
C TYR A 96 -12.15 17.69 -0.91
N ALA A 97 -13.22 18.42 -1.23
CA ALA A 97 -13.91 19.25 -0.27
C ALA A 97 -14.64 18.37 0.75
N TRP A 98 -14.73 18.81 2.00
CA TRP A 98 -15.48 18.07 3.03
C TRP A 98 -16.97 17.95 2.68
N SER A 99 -17.51 18.91 1.92
CA SER A 99 -18.86 18.86 1.37
C SER A 99 -19.10 17.65 0.46
N ASP A 100 -18.07 17.19 -0.25
CA ASP A 100 -18.16 16.09 -1.21
C ASP A 100 -17.96 14.73 -0.55
N ILE A 101 -17.48 14.74 0.70
CA ILE A 101 -17.17 13.56 1.49
C ILE A 101 -18.37 13.24 2.37
N ARG A 102 -18.79 11.98 2.31
CA ARG A 102 -19.88 11.42 3.11
C ARG A 102 -19.37 10.85 4.43
N ASP A 103 -18.27 10.09 4.38
CA ASP A 103 -17.70 9.43 5.55
C ASP A 103 -16.17 9.60 5.59
N VAL A 104 -15.64 9.86 6.78
CA VAL A 104 -14.21 9.88 7.11
C VAL A 104 -13.99 8.95 8.30
N TYR A 105 -13.13 7.96 8.15
CA TYR A 105 -12.93 6.94 9.20
C TYR A 105 -11.50 6.38 9.19
N PRO A 106 -11.03 5.85 10.33
CA PRO A 106 -9.81 5.04 10.36
C PRO A 106 -9.95 3.87 9.40
N ARG A 107 -8.99 3.68 8.49
CA ARG A 107 -9.06 2.57 7.54
C ARG A 107 -7.80 1.74 7.61
N SER A 108 -7.97 0.50 8.04
CA SER A 108 -6.92 -0.51 7.94
C SER A 108 -6.61 -0.78 6.47
N TYR A 109 -5.33 -0.84 6.15
CA TYR A 109 -4.85 -1.29 4.87
C TYR A 109 -3.61 -2.14 5.07
N GLU A 110 -3.48 -3.13 4.20
CA GLU A 110 -2.27 -3.92 4.12
C GLU A 110 -1.33 -3.26 3.14
N VAL A 111 -0.10 -2.99 3.59
CA VAL A 111 1.00 -2.95 2.64
C VAL A 111 1.25 -4.40 2.32
N ALA A 112 0.83 -4.83 1.14
CA ALA A 112 0.97 -6.21 0.75
C ALA A 112 2.45 -6.58 0.87
N GLY A 113 2.79 -7.36 1.91
CA GLY A 113 4.11 -7.95 2.07
C GLY A 113 4.49 -8.77 0.83
N SER A 114 3.51 -9.15 0.01
CA SER A 114 3.72 -9.76 -1.30
C SER A 114 4.56 -8.94 -2.28
N PHE A 115 4.64 -7.60 -2.16
CA PHE A 115 5.57 -6.81 -2.98
C PHE A 115 7.04 -6.97 -2.56
N LEU A 116 7.30 -7.52 -1.37
CA LEU A 116 8.60 -7.48 -0.71
C LEU A 116 9.13 -8.88 -0.38
N SER A 117 8.25 -9.81 0.00
CA SER A 117 8.52 -11.22 0.17
C SER A 117 7.20 -11.96 0.43
N PRO A 118 6.88 -13.03 -0.30
CA PRO A 118 5.71 -13.84 0.01
C PRO A 118 5.79 -14.49 1.42
N PHE A 119 6.97 -14.57 2.05
CA PHE A 119 7.15 -15.00 3.45
C PHE A 119 6.82 -13.91 4.48
N ALA A 120 6.99 -12.63 4.15
CA ALA A 120 6.57 -11.53 5.04
C ALA A 120 5.03 -11.46 5.16
N SER A 121 4.32 -11.98 4.15
CA SER A 121 2.86 -12.06 4.15
C SER A 121 2.29 -13.24 4.95
N SER A 122 3.09 -14.26 5.28
CA SER A 122 2.61 -15.48 5.94
C SER A 122 2.56 -15.38 7.47
N ALA A 123 3.21 -14.39 8.08
CA ALA A 123 3.26 -14.19 9.53
C ALA A 123 2.10 -13.31 10.08
N GLY A 124 1.11 -12.97 9.26
CA GLY A 124 0.13 -11.93 9.58
C GLY A 124 0.65 -10.59 9.10
N THR A 125 0.20 -10.18 7.91
CA THR A 125 0.56 -8.93 7.25
C THR A 125 0.53 -7.76 8.23
N LEU A 126 1.58 -6.90 8.19
CA LEU A 126 1.58 -5.63 8.89
C LEU A 126 0.36 -4.82 8.42
N VAL A 127 -0.67 -4.80 9.27
CA VAL A 127 -1.84 -3.95 9.07
C VAL A 127 -1.44 -2.54 9.46
N HIS A 128 -1.55 -1.63 8.52
CA HIS A 128 -1.30 -0.22 8.75
C HIS A 128 -2.62 0.52 8.82
N THR A 129 -2.66 1.52 9.67
CA THR A 129 -3.83 2.40 9.78
C THR A 129 -3.63 3.61 8.89
N GLY A 130 -4.61 3.84 8.03
CA GLY A 130 -4.75 5.03 7.21
C GLY A 130 -6.07 5.72 7.44
N ILE A 131 -6.42 6.63 6.54
CA ILE A 131 -7.70 7.34 6.57
C ILE A 131 -8.50 6.93 5.34
N GLY A 132 -9.69 6.39 5.58
CA GLY A 132 -10.69 6.12 4.55
C GLY A 132 -11.54 7.36 4.33
N LEU A 133 -11.77 7.70 3.06
CA LEU A 133 -12.75 8.70 2.67
C LEU A 133 -13.76 8.05 1.74
N GLU A 134 -15.05 8.31 1.96
CA GLU A 134 -16.10 7.95 1.00
C GLU A 134 -16.75 9.20 0.47
N THR A 135 -16.73 9.39 -0.84
CA THR A 135 -17.44 10.50 -1.47
C THR A 135 -18.94 10.24 -1.50
N ARG A 136 -19.74 11.29 -1.66
CA ARG A 136 -21.20 11.17 -1.85
C ARG A 136 -21.58 10.35 -3.08
N GLU A 137 -20.72 10.34 -4.10
CA GLU A 137 -20.84 9.52 -5.32
C GLU A 137 -20.47 8.03 -5.09
N GLY A 138 -20.09 7.65 -3.87
CA GLY A 138 -19.74 6.26 -3.52
C GLY A 138 -18.29 5.87 -3.80
N ARG A 139 -17.42 6.82 -4.21
CA ARG A 139 -16.00 6.54 -4.43
C ARG A 139 -15.30 6.37 -3.08
N ARG A 140 -14.59 5.25 -2.91
CA ARG A 140 -13.79 4.97 -1.72
C ARG A 140 -12.31 5.33 -1.96
N LEU A 141 -11.76 6.19 -1.14
CA LEU A 141 -10.36 6.61 -1.17
C LEU A 141 -9.65 6.10 0.09
N LEU A 142 -8.33 5.96 -0.02
CA LEU A 142 -7.47 5.55 1.08
C LEU A 142 -6.24 6.46 1.08
N ILE A 143 -6.04 7.17 2.19
CA ILE A 143 -4.80 7.89 2.47
C ILE A 143 -3.91 6.96 3.28
N ARG A 144 -2.75 6.63 2.70
CA ARG A 144 -1.75 5.75 3.32
C ARG A 144 -0.74 6.57 4.10
N PHE A 145 -0.28 6.02 5.22
CA PHE A 145 0.75 6.63 6.05
C PHE A 145 1.89 5.64 6.29
N THR A 146 3.10 6.03 5.90
CA THR A 146 4.28 5.18 6.09
C THR A 146 4.71 5.21 7.56
N PRO A 147 4.86 4.05 8.22
CA PRO A 147 5.41 4.01 9.57
C PRO A 147 6.88 4.43 9.55
N GLY A 148 7.25 5.41 10.39
CA GLY A 148 8.61 5.97 10.45
C GLY A 148 9.62 5.10 11.21
N SER A 149 9.16 4.12 11.98
CA SER A 149 10.00 3.16 12.70
C SER A 149 9.18 1.93 13.07
N ILE A 150 9.74 0.73 12.95
CA ILE A 150 9.17 -0.50 13.54
C ILE A 150 9.42 -0.45 15.06
N ARG A 151 8.82 0.53 15.76
CA ARG A 151 8.79 0.55 17.22
C ARG A 151 7.55 -0.24 17.64
N GLY A 152 7.75 -1.54 17.82
CA GLY A 152 6.81 -2.51 18.38
C GLY A 152 5.42 -2.48 17.77
N PHE A 153 5.17 -3.24 16.69
CA PHE A 153 3.86 -3.65 16.17
C PHE A 153 2.66 -2.67 16.28
N ARG A 154 2.89 -1.35 16.37
CA ARG A 154 1.83 -0.35 16.36
C ARG A 154 1.44 -0.14 14.90
N SER A 155 0.21 -0.48 14.57
CA SER A 155 -0.43 -0.22 13.28
C SER A 155 -0.46 1.27 12.92
N ASP A 156 -0.38 2.13 13.94
CA ASP A 156 -0.62 3.56 13.85
C ASP A 156 0.67 4.34 13.72
N SER A 157 0.85 5.00 12.58
CA SER A 157 1.97 5.93 12.37
C SER A 157 1.70 7.28 13.02
N ARG A 158 2.76 8.00 13.41
CA ARG A 158 2.65 9.38 13.92
C ARG A 158 1.89 10.30 12.95
N GLY A 159 2.18 10.19 11.65
CA GLY A 159 1.51 10.96 10.61
C GLY A 159 0.00 10.70 10.57
N TYR A 160 -0.41 9.44 10.74
CA TYR A 160 -1.83 9.07 10.85
C TYR A 160 -2.47 9.69 12.11
N LEU A 161 -1.85 9.50 13.28
CA LEU A 161 -2.39 9.99 14.55
C LEU A 161 -2.60 11.51 14.53
N GLU A 162 -1.59 12.27 14.09
CA GLU A 162 -1.67 13.73 14.00
C GLU A 162 -2.69 14.18 12.96
N SER A 163 -2.72 13.55 11.78
CA SER A 163 -3.69 13.91 10.72
C SER A 163 -5.13 13.63 11.15
N MET A 164 -5.37 12.47 11.76
CA MET A 164 -6.71 12.07 12.19
C MET A 164 -7.19 12.92 13.38
N ALA A 165 -6.29 13.30 14.30
CA ALA A 165 -6.63 14.21 15.40
C ALA A 165 -7.09 15.58 14.88
N VAL A 166 -6.36 16.16 13.91
CA VAL A 166 -6.72 17.44 13.30
C VAL A 166 -8.06 17.37 12.54
N ILE A 167 -8.32 16.26 11.84
CA ILE A 167 -9.60 16.06 11.16
C ILE A 167 -10.73 15.95 12.18
N ARG A 168 -10.58 15.12 13.23
CA ARG A 168 -11.59 14.99 14.30
C ARG A 168 -11.92 16.32 14.95
N ASP A 169 -10.90 17.08 15.31
CA ASP A 169 -11.04 18.42 15.90
C ASP A 169 -11.80 19.37 14.96
N ARG A 170 -11.46 19.39 13.66
CA ARG A 170 -12.20 20.18 12.66
C ARG A 170 -13.69 19.81 12.58
N PHE A 171 -14.02 18.53 12.55
CA PHE A 171 -15.41 18.07 12.46
C PHE A 171 -16.19 18.38 13.76
N ALA A 172 -15.55 18.16 14.91
CA ALA A 172 -16.12 18.50 16.21
C ALA A 172 -16.40 20.00 16.35
N ARG A 173 -15.47 20.87 15.96
CA ARG A 173 -15.65 22.35 15.99
C ARG A 173 -16.85 22.83 15.17
N ARG A 174 -17.24 22.11 14.11
CA ARG A 174 -18.38 22.45 13.26
C ARG A 174 -19.66 21.68 13.58
N ALA A 175 -19.63 20.84 14.62
CA ALA A 175 -20.72 19.92 14.95
C ALA A 175 -21.15 19.06 13.73
N GLU A 176 -20.19 18.70 12.88
CA GLU A 176 -20.41 17.83 11.72
C GLU A 176 -19.99 16.41 12.09
N PRO A 177 -20.82 15.37 11.81
CA PRO A 177 -20.39 13.99 12.00
C PRO A 177 -19.37 13.57 10.93
N MET A 178 -18.34 12.84 11.32
CA MET A 178 -17.37 12.25 10.41
C MET A 178 -17.93 11.03 9.69
N VAL A 179 -18.80 10.24 10.35
CA VAL A 179 -19.40 9.03 9.76
C VAL A 179 -20.92 9.13 9.83
N ARG A 180 -21.56 9.10 8.65
CA ARG A 180 -23.02 9.17 8.51
C ARG A 180 -23.64 7.81 8.21
N THR A 181 -22.87 6.86 7.69
CA THR A 181 -23.39 5.58 7.16
C THR A 181 -22.96 4.35 7.96
N ALA A 182 -22.54 4.51 9.22
CA ALA A 182 -22.11 3.40 10.05
C ALA A 182 -23.24 2.36 10.22
N ARG A 183 -22.92 1.09 9.96
CA ARG A 183 -23.78 -0.03 10.34
C ARG A 183 -23.62 -0.28 11.83
N THR A 184 -24.72 -0.59 12.51
CA THR A 184 -24.68 -1.07 13.88
C THR A 184 -24.34 -2.57 13.90
N PHE A 185 -23.47 -2.96 14.83
CA PHE A 185 -23.09 -4.36 15.04
C PHE A 185 -23.38 -4.74 16.50
N SER A 186 -23.70 -6.01 16.74
CA SER A 186 -23.69 -6.58 18.08
C SER A 186 -22.27 -6.99 18.51
N ASP A 187 -22.03 -7.12 19.81
CA ASP A 187 -20.71 -7.53 20.32
C ASP A 187 -20.25 -8.88 19.74
N ALA A 188 -21.18 -9.83 19.58
CA ALA A 188 -20.91 -11.11 18.94
C ALA A 188 -20.47 -10.95 17.47
N GLN A 189 -21.12 -10.06 16.72
CA GLN A 189 -20.75 -9.77 15.33
C GLN A 189 -19.40 -9.07 15.23
N VAL A 190 -19.08 -8.18 16.17
CA VAL A 190 -17.75 -7.51 16.22
C VAL A 190 -16.65 -8.55 16.42
N LEU A 191 -16.82 -9.48 17.36
CA LEU A 191 -15.85 -10.55 17.63
C LEU A 191 -15.70 -11.49 16.42
N GLU A 192 -16.80 -11.86 15.77
CA GLU A 192 -16.76 -12.69 14.56
C GLU A 192 -15.99 -12.00 13.42
N LEU A 193 -16.30 -10.73 13.15
CA LEU A 193 -15.64 -9.94 12.11
C LEU A 193 -14.15 -9.73 12.41
N GLN A 194 -13.77 -9.55 13.68
CA GLN A 194 -12.38 -9.50 14.10
C GLN A 194 -11.68 -10.84 13.86
N ALA A 195 -12.29 -11.96 14.26
CA ALA A 195 -11.73 -13.30 14.02
C ALA A 195 -11.53 -13.57 12.52
N GLN A 196 -12.50 -13.20 11.68
CA GLN A 196 -12.38 -13.29 10.22
C GLN A 196 -11.24 -12.41 9.68
N ALA A 197 -11.07 -11.19 10.21
CA ALA A 197 -10.00 -10.30 9.80
C ALA A 197 -8.60 -10.77 10.22
N HIS A 198 -8.48 -11.54 11.30
CA HIS A 198 -7.20 -12.11 11.74
C HIS A 198 -6.83 -13.42 11.04
N ALA A 199 -7.72 -14.00 10.22
CA ALA A 199 -7.41 -15.21 9.48
C ALA A 199 -6.25 -15.02 8.48
N PRO A 200 -5.32 -15.99 8.36
CA PRO A 200 -4.22 -15.91 7.43
C PRO A 200 -4.71 -15.87 5.97
N LEU A 201 -4.20 -14.92 5.19
CA LEU A 201 -4.63 -14.70 3.80
C LEU A 201 -4.36 -15.91 2.90
N ILE A 202 -3.22 -16.57 3.13
CA ILE A 202 -2.75 -17.74 2.39
C ILE A 202 -2.00 -18.68 3.35
N PRO A 203 -2.21 -20.00 3.28
CA PRO A 203 -1.43 -20.96 4.02
C PRO A 203 0.05 -20.96 3.58
N VAL A 204 0.96 -21.13 4.54
CA VAL A 204 2.42 -21.13 4.33
C VAL A 204 2.86 -22.06 3.19
N SER A 205 2.23 -23.24 3.05
CA SER A 205 2.53 -24.21 1.98
C SER A 205 2.36 -23.64 0.56
N ARG A 206 1.38 -22.76 0.33
CA ARG A 206 1.16 -22.11 -0.97
C ARG A 206 2.20 -21.02 -1.26
N VAL A 207 2.76 -20.40 -0.22
CA VAL A 207 3.86 -19.44 -0.36
C VAL A 207 5.12 -20.16 -0.88
N PHE A 208 5.47 -21.30 -0.28
CA PHE A 208 6.59 -22.13 -0.74
C PHE A 208 6.44 -22.56 -2.20
N LEU A 209 5.24 -23.04 -2.57
CA LEU A 209 4.95 -23.40 -3.96
C LEU A 209 5.09 -22.20 -4.90
N ALA A 210 4.56 -21.03 -4.54
CA ALA A 210 4.67 -19.84 -5.40
C ALA A 210 6.12 -19.40 -5.66
N PHE A 211 7.07 -19.72 -4.77
CA PHE A 211 8.48 -19.36 -4.91
C PHE A 211 9.33 -20.42 -5.62
N LEU A 212 9.08 -21.70 -5.35
CA LEU A 212 9.86 -22.81 -5.93
C LEU A 212 9.35 -23.23 -7.32
N LEU A 213 8.07 -22.98 -7.61
CA LEU A 213 7.46 -23.39 -8.87
C LEU A 213 8.03 -22.63 -10.10
N PRO A 214 8.32 -21.31 -10.06
CA PRO A 214 8.92 -20.61 -11.20
C PRO A 214 10.26 -21.18 -11.67
N PRO A 215 11.30 -21.37 -10.81
CA PRO A 215 12.55 -21.98 -11.27
C PRO A 215 12.36 -23.44 -11.69
N ALA A 216 11.45 -24.20 -11.06
CA ALA A 216 11.15 -25.57 -11.47
C ALA A 216 10.47 -25.63 -12.85
N ILE A 217 9.51 -24.76 -13.13
CA ILE A 217 8.86 -24.63 -14.45
C ILE A 217 9.89 -24.21 -15.49
N LEU A 218 10.72 -23.21 -15.18
CA LEU A 218 11.75 -22.74 -16.11
C LEU A 218 12.73 -23.88 -16.44
N ALA A 219 13.22 -24.60 -15.42
CA ALA A 219 14.08 -25.76 -15.61
C ALA A 219 13.41 -26.84 -16.46
N ALA A 220 12.15 -27.19 -16.18
CA ALA A 220 11.40 -28.19 -16.94
C ALA A 220 11.21 -27.78 -18.41
N ILE A 221 10.89 -26.51 -18.68
CA ILE A 221 10.76 -25.98 -20.05
C ILE A 221 12.10 -26.07 -20.78
N LEU A 222 13.19 -25.63 -20.13
CA LEU A 222 14.53 -25.67 -20.73
C LEU A 222 14.99 -27.11 -21.02
N VAL A 223 14.72 -28.05 -20.11
CA VAL A 223 15.01 -29.48 -20.31
C VAL A 223 14.18 -30.04 -21.47
N ALA A 224 12.88 -29.72 -21.54
CA ALA A 224 12.02 -30.18 -22.63
C ALA A 224 12.48 -29.64 -24.00
N LEU A 225 12.84 -28.35 -24.08
CA LEU A 225 13.38 -27.73 -25.29
C LEU A 225 14.72 -28.36 -25.70
N PHE A 226 15.57 -28.69 -24.73
CA PHE A 226 16.83 -29.39 -24.98
C PHE A 226 16.60 -30.80 -25.54
N VAL A 227 15.71 -31.58 -24.92
CA VAL A 227 15.34 -32.93 -25.40
C VAL A 227 14.74 -32.87 -26.81
N ALA A 228 13.94 -31.85 -27.09
CA ALA A 228 13.36 -31.59 -28.42
C ALA A 228 14.37 -31.00 -29.43
N ARG A 229 15.63 -30.78 -29.04
CA ARG A 229 16.71 -30.19 -29.85
C ARG A 229 16.33 -28.84 -30.45
N VAL A 230 15.53 -28.05 -29.74
CA VAL A 230 15.15 -26.70 -30.15
C VAL A 230 16.30 -25.74 -29.86
N THR A 231 16.72 -24.96 -30.87
CA THR A 231 17.74 -23.93 -30.69
C THR A 231 17.21 -22.85 -29.75
N LEU A 232 17.88 -22.65 -28.61
CA LEU A 232 17.52 -21.62 -27.63
C LEU A 232 17.86 -20.24 -28.18
N THR A 233 16.85 -19.59 -28.75
CA THR A 233 16.93 -18.19 -29.15
C THR A 233 16.39 -17.28 -28.04
N THR A 234 16.82 -16.02 -28.02
CA THR A 234 16.33 -14.99 -27.09
C THR A 234 14.79 -14.95 -26.93
N PRO A 235 13.96 -14.99 -28.00
CA PRO A 235 12.51 -14.98 -27.84
C PRO A 235 11.96 -16.23 -27.16
N ILE A 236 12.56 -17.41 -27.40
CA ILE A 236 12.13 -18.67 -26.77
C ILE A 236 12.43 -18.65 -25.27
N VAL A 237 13.63 -18.18 -24.90
CA VAL A 237 14.00 -18.02 -23.48
C VAL A 237 13.09 -17.00 -22.81
N ALA A 238 12.83 -15.85 -23.45
CA ALA A 238 11.91 -14.85 -22.92
C ALA A 238 10.49 -15.41 -22.72
N ALA A 239 9.97 -16.21 -23.66
CA ALA A 239 8.68 -16.88 -23.53
C ALA A 239 8.66 -17.86 -22.35
N ALA A 240 9.72 -18.65 -22.16
CA ALA A 240 9.84 -19.57 -21.03
C ALA A 240 9.81 -18.83 -19.68
N PHE A 241 10.49 -17.69 -19.58
CA PHE A 241 10.42 -16.80 -18.41
C PHE A 241 9.00 -16.27 -18.17
N ILE A 242 8.31 -15.81 -19.22
CA ILE A 242 6.92 -15.33 -19.10
C ILE A 242 6.01 -16.45 -18.55
N VAL A 243 6.13 -17.67 -19.08
CA VAL A 243 5.35 -18.82 -18.62
C VAL A 243 5.64 -19.15 -17.15
N ALA A 244 6.92 -19.15 -16.75
CA ALA A 244 7.32 -19.39 -15.36
C ALA A 244 6.79 -18.33 -14.38
N LEU A 245 6.50 -17.11 -14.85
CA LEU A 245 5.93 -16.02 -14.04
C LEU A 245 4.40 -16.07 -13.90
N ILE A 246 3.68 -16.90 -14.67
CA ILE A 246 2.22 -16.99 -14.59
C ILE A 246 1.75 -17.44 -13.19
N PRO A 247 2.26 -18.53 -12.59
CA PRO A 247 1.81 -18.97 -11.27
C PRO A 247 2.02 -17.94 -10.14
N PRO A 248 3.19 -17.29 -9.98
CA PRO A 248 3.35 -16.28 -8.94
C PRO A 248 2.45 -15.07 -9.18
N ALA A 249 2.25 -14.64 -10.44
CA ALA A 249 1.31 -13.57 -10.77
C ALA A 249 -0.13 -13.92 -10.36
N GLN A 250 -0.60 -15.14 -10.67
CA GLN A 250 -1.93 -15.59 -10.26
C GLN A 250 -2.08 -15.67 -8.73
N SER A 251 -1.05 -16.15 -8.03
CA SER A 251 -1.03 -16.19 -6.57
C SER A 251 -1.13 -14.79 -5.96
N MET A 252 -0.36 -13.83 -6.48
CA MET A 252 -0.40 -12.43 -6.06
C MET A 252 -1.79 -11.81 -6.27
N ILE A 253 -2.42 -12.04 -7.43
CA ILE A 253 -3.77 -11.53 -7.72
C ILE A 253 -4.80 -12.09 -6.73
N ARG A 254 -4.75 -13.38 -6.43
CA ARG A 254 -5.67 -14.00 -5.45
C ARG A 254 -5.45 -13.46 -4.04
N THR A 255 -4.20 -13.26 -3.64
CA THR A 255 -3.84 -12.64 -2.36
C THR A 255 -4.43 -11.23 -2.26
N LEU A 256 -4.27 -10.45 -3.33
CA LEU A 256 -4.73 -9.07 -3.39
C LEU A 256 -6.25 -8.98 -3.26
N ARG A 257 -7.01 -9.83 -3.96
CA ARG A 257 -8.48 -9.87 -3.84
C ARG A 257 -8.94 -10.24 -2.43
N ARG A 258 -8.29 -11.21 -1.78
CA ARG A 258 -8.61 -11.57 -0.38
C ARG A 258 -8.29 -10.43 0.59
N SER A 259 -7.16 -9.77 0.39
CA SER A 259 -6.78 -8.57 1.15
C SER A 259 -7.81 -7.45 0.99
N GLU A 260 -8.28 -7.19 -0.24
CA GLU A 260 -9.34 -6.21 -0.51
C GLU A 260 -10.64 -6.54 0.23
N GLN A 261 -11.09 -7.80 0.17
CA GLN A 261 -12.29 -8.25 0.91
C GLN A 261 -12.14 -8.05 2.43
N ARG A 262 -10.99 -8.41 2.98
CA ARG A 262 -10.69 -8.23 4.41
C ARG A 262 -10.68 -6.77 4.82
N ASN A 263 -10.07 -5.91 4.00
CA ASN A 263 -10.03 -4.47 4.24
C ASN A 263 -11.43 -3.85 4.18
N LEU A 264 -12.37 -4.38 3.39
CA LEU A 264 -13.77 -3.92 3.38
C LEU A 264 -14.44 -4.21 4.73
N LEU A 265 -14.29 -5.42 5.27
CA LEU A 265 -14.85 -5.79 6.58
C LEU A 265 -14.26 -4.91 7.70
N LEU A 266 -12.94 -4.73 7.71
CA LEU A 266 -12.27 -3.84 8.66
C LEU A 266 -12.71 -2.38 8.52
N SER A 267 -13.04 -1.94 7.31
CA SER A 267 -13.55 -0.57 7.08
C SER A 267 -14.94 -0.37 7.71
N GLU A 268 -15.84 -1.34 7.59
CA GLU A 268 -17.18 -1.26 8.19
C GLU A 268 -17.10 -1.30 9.73
N LEU A 269 -16.23 -2.14 10.31
CA LEU A 269 -15.96 -2.14 11.75
C LEU A 269 -15.41 -0.79 12.23
N ALA A 270 -14.47 -0.20 11.49
CA ALA A 270 -13.87 1.07 11.87
C ALA A 270 -14.86 2.24 11.77
N LYS A 271 -15.77 2.24 10.80
CA LYS A 271 -16.89 3.18 10.73
C LYS A 271 -17.78 3.09 11.97
N TYR A 272 -18.14 1.88 12.38
CA TYR A 272 -18.94 1.66 13.58
C TYR A 272 -18.22 2.17 14.83
N GLN A 273 -16.94 1.84 15.01
CA GLN A 273 -16.15 2.31 16.14
C GLN A 273 -16.01 3.84 16.20
N GLU A 274 -15.82 4.49 15.05
CA GLU A 274 -15.74 5.95 15.00
C GLU A 274 -17.09 6.60 15.32
N HIS A 275 -18.20 6.04 14.80
CA HIS A 275 -19.55 6.50 15.11
C HIS A 275 -19.88 6.37 16.61
N VAL A 276 -19.53 5.25 17.24
CA VAL A 276 -19.69 5.05 18.70
C VAL A 276 -18.86 6.05 19.50
N ARG A 277 -17.62 6.35 19.05
CA ARG A 277 -16.76 7.36 19.70
C ARG A 277 -17.37 8.76 19.63
N GLU A 278 -17.93 9.14 18.50
CA GLU A 278 -18.63 10.43 18.34
C GLU A 278 -19.81 10.54 19.32
N GLY A 279 -20.61 9.48 19.43
CA GLY A 279 -21.72 9.41 20.39
C GLY A 279 -21.28 9.53 21.84
N ALA A 280 -20.22 8.83 22.24
CA ALA A 280 -19.66 8.92 23.60
C ALA A 280 -19.11 10.32 23.92
N SER A 281 -18.46 10.97 22.94
CA SER A 281 -17.90 12.31 23.09
C SER A 281 -19.01 13.36 23.23
N ALA A 282 -20.10 13.23 22.48
CA ALA A 282 -21.27 14.09 22.58
C ALA A 282 -21.99 13.95 23.94
N GLY A 283 -22.13 12.73 24.48
CA GLY A 283 -22.76 12.49 25.78
C GLY A 283 -21.94 12.99 26.99
N SER A 284 -20.61 13.04 26.87
CA SER A 284 -19.73 13.58 27.93
C SER A 284 -19.74 15.12 28.05
N GLY A 285 -20.23 15.83 27.02
CA GLY A 285 -20.34 17.30 27.04
C GLY A 285 -21.57 17.84 27.76
N ASP A 286 -22.58 17.00 27.99
CA ASP A 286 -23.88 17.42 28.55
C ASP A 286 -24.01 17.19 30.07
N SER A 287 -23.04 16.49 30.68
CA SER A 287 -23.00 16.19 32.13
C SER A 287 -22.26 17.25 32.97
N GLY A 288 -21.87 18.38 32.36
CA GLY A 288 -21.12 19.47 33.01
C GLY A 288 -21.93 20.72 33.39
N LYS A 289 -23.25 20.69 33.29
CA LYS A 289 -24.14 21.77 33.75
C LYS A 289 -25.17 21.22 34.74
N GLY A 290 -24.70 20.94 35.95
CA GLY A 290 -25.52 20.77 37.15
C GLY A 290 -25.20 21.88 38.13
#